data_AF-A0A182AP67-F1
#
_entry.id   AF-A0A182AP67-F1
#
_cell.length_a   1.000
_cell.length_b   1.000
_cell.length_c   1.000
_cell.angle_alpha   90.00
_cell.angle_beta   90.00
_cell.angle_gamma   90.00
#
_symmetry.space_group_name_H-M   'P 1'
#
loop_
_entity.id
_entity.type
_entity.pdbx_description
1 polymer ?
#
loop_
_entity_poly.entity_id
_entity_poly.type
_entity_poly.pdbx_seq_one_letter_code
_entity_poly.pdbx_strand_id
1 'polypeptide(L)'
;MGMRARVGRWLRQIGERLDPENVAARPETTGAALPAGNPKLPAIDSQDDGPAAGLDTTPSVPWQGVRERALSKSLLTLRSEAVYSLGALHAAHLAAAAVFDDRRLAVALAQRSGEAVDDEVLSKLAEAASIWHRDSASLGIALTAIGTAQVPDLTLAEALQVDEEEEAALEAMVEGYQIELQRQILEEAES
;
A
#
# COMPACT_ATOMS: atom_id res chain seq x y z
N MET A 1 12.46 0.91 35.84
CA MET A 1 11.82 -0.06 34.93
C MET A 1 11.76 0.56 33.53
N GLY A 2 12.53 0.02 32.59
CA GLY A 2 12.94 0.71 31.36
C GLY A 2 11.87 0.85 30.27
N MET A 3 11.94 1.95 29.52
CA MET A 3 11.08 2.31 28.37
C MET A 3 10.88 1.17 27.35
N ARG A 4 11.88 0.29 27.18
CA ARG A 4 11.81 -0.88 26.29
C ARG A 4 10.66 -1.84 26.63
N ALA A 5 10.34 -2.01 27.92
CA ALA A 5 9.22 -2.86 28.34
C ALA A 5 7.84 -2.20 28.09
N ARG A 6 7.81 -0.88 27.89
CA ARG A 6 6.58 -0.11 27.60
C ARG A 6 6.29 -0.12 26.09
N VAL A 7 7.32 -0.01 25.25
CA VAL A 7 7.22 -0.17 23.79
C VAL A 7 6.79 -1.58 23.39
N GLY A 8 7.38 -2.62 24.02
CA GLY A 8 6.98 -4.01 23.75
C GLY A 8 5.52 -4.33 24.11
N ARG A 9 4.96 -3.66 25.12
CA ARG A 9 3.52 -3.78 25.46
C ARG A 9 2.63 -3.03 24.48
N TRP A 10 3.08 -1.89 23.97
CA TRP A 10 2.33 -1.10 22.99
C TRP A 10 2.29 -1.79 21.61
N LEU A 11 3.42 -2.34 21.14
CA LEU A 11 3.47 -3.15 19.92
C LEU A 11 2.58 -4.40 20.00
N ARG A 12 2.52 -5.04 21.17
CA ARG A 12 1.60 -6.16 21.41
C ARG A 12 0.13 -5.72 21.36
N GLN A 13 -0.19 -4.55 21.91
CA GLN A 13 -1.55 -3.97 21.86
C GLN A 13 -2.00 -3.59 20.45
N ILE A 14 -1.07 -3.20 19.59
CA ILE A 14 -1.35 -2.93 18.16
C ILE A 14 -1.54 -4.26 17.41
N GLY A 15 -0.69 -5.26 17.68
CA GLY A 15 -0.85 -6.60 17.14
C GLY A 15 -2.21 -7.23 17.50
N GLU A 16 -2.66 -7.09 18.75
CA GLU A 16 -3.96 -7.58 19.24
C GLU A 16 -5.18 -6.82 18.65
N ARG A 17 -4.98 -5.59 18.15
CA ARG A 17 -6.02 -4.80 17.46
C ARG A 17 -6.13 -5.10 15.97
N LEU A 18 -5.10 -5.70 15.39
CA LEU A 18 -5.06 -6.18 14.01
C LEU A 18 -5.44 -7.66 13.91
N ASP A 19 -5.79 -8.28 15.03
CA ASP A 19 -6.29 -9.65 15.10
C ASP A 19 -7.68 -9.73 14.44
N PRO A 20 -7.87 -10.54 13.38
CA PRO A 20 -9.11 -10.60 12.61
C PRO A 20 -10.36 -10.94 13.44
N GLU A 21 -10.21 -11.50 14.64
CA GLU A 21 -11.34 -11.78 15.54
C GLU A 21 -11.95 -10.53 16.20
N ASN A 22 -11.22 -9.40 16.26
CA ASN A 22 -11.66 -8.17 16.97
C ASN A 22 -12.23 -7.07 16.06
N VAL A 23 -12.12 -7.18 14.73
CA VAL A 23 -12.53 -6.12 13.78
C VAL A 23 -14.04 -6.20 13.43
N ALA A 24 -14.76 -7.21 13.93
CA ALA A 24 -16.17 -7.47 13.60
C ALA A 24 -17.20 -6.51 14.25
N ALA A 25 -16.79 -5.41 14.89
CA ALA A 25 -17.73 -4.53 15.60
C ALA A 25 -17.45 -3.03 15.38
N ARG A 26 -18.02 -2.43 14.32
CA ARG A 26 -18.90 -1.23 14.33
C ARG A 26 -18.85 -0.35 13.04
N PRO A 27 -19.90 0.47 12.79
CA PRO A 27 -20.44 0.71 11.45
C PRO A 27 -20.08 2.06 10.82
N GLU A 28 -20.22 2.08 9.49
CA GLU A 28 -20.58 3.14 8.52
C GLU A 28 -20.34 4.63 8.88
N THR A 29 -19.67 5.39 8.01
CA THR A 29 -20.29 6.51 7.24
C THR A 29 -19.32 7.30 6.33
N THR A 30 -19.83 7.57 5.11
CA THR A 30 -19.71 8.78 4.26
C THR A 30 -18.36 9.28 3.73
N GLY A 31 -18.10 8.95 2.46
CA GLY A 31 -17.99 9.89 1.33
C GLY A 31 -17.08 11.13 1.46
N ALA A 32 -15.94 11.10 0.77
CA ALA A 32 -15.30 12.28 0.17
C ALA A 32 -14.39 11.86 -0.98
N ALA A 33 -14.48 12.58 -2.11
CA ALA A 33 -13.72 12.34 -3.34
C ALA A 33 -12.22 12.64 -3.17
N LEU A 34 -11.37 11.84 -3.82
CA LEU A 34 -9.90 11.97 -3.85
C LEU A 34 -9.49 13.05 -4.89
N PRO A 35 -8.64 14.04 -4.55
CA PRO A 35 -7.93 14.84 -5.54
C PRO A 35 -6.63 14.16 -5.99
N ALA A 36 -6.37 14.25 -7.30
CA ALA A 36 -5.23 13.66 -8.00
C ALA A 36 -3.88 14.33 -7.66
N GLY A 37 -2.82 13.52 -7.73
CA GLY A 37 -1.42 13.97 -7.72
C GLY A 37 -0.66 13.51 -6.47
N ASN A 38 0.15 12.46 -6.61
CA ASN A 38 1.16 12.09 -5.62
C ASN A 38 2.36 13.05 -5.74
N PRO A 39 2.60 13.98 -4.81
CA PRO A 39 3.87 14.69 -4.78
C PRO A 39 4.98 13.69 -4.43
N LYS A 40 6.04 13.65 -5.25
CA LYS A 40 7.26 12.92 -4.92
C LYS A 40 7.80 13.43 -3.59
N LEU A 41 7.94 12.51 -2.63
CA LEU A 41 8.55 12.79 -1.32
C LEU A 41 10.00 13.28 -1.50
N PRO A 42 10.45 14.30 -0.75
CA PRO A 42 11.84 14.73 -0.78
C PRO A 42 12.76 13.62 -0.26
N ALA A 43 13.80 13.31 -1.02
CA ALA A 43 14.85 12.36 -0.62
C ALA A 43 15.58 12.91 0.62
N ILE A 44 15.45 12.22 1.75
CA ILE A 44 16.25 12.49 2.94
C ILE A 44 17.52 11.65 2.81
N ASP A 45 18.61 12.26 2.38
CA ASP A 45 19.96 11.69 2.44
C ASP A 45 20.32 11.41 3.90
N SER A 46 20.12 10.17 4.33
CA SER A 46 20.69 9.65 5.58
C SER A 46 21.11 8.21 5.34
N GLN A 47 22.42 8.01 5.24
CA GLN A 47 23.04 6.68 5.33
C GLN A 47 22.74 6.12 6.71
N ASP A 48 21.77 5.21 6.77
CA ASP A 48 21.50 4.36 7.92
C ASP A 48 21.72 2.92 7.46
N ASP A 49 22.94 2.41 7.67
CA ASP A 49 23.31 1.00 7.50
C ASP A 49 22.62 0.16 8.59
N GLY A 50 21.29 0.05 8.50
CA GLY A 50 20.50 -0.97 9.17
C GLY A 50 20.80 -2.36 8.59
N PRO A 51 20.52 -3.45 9.32
CA PRO A 51 20.92 -4.78 8.89
C PRO A 51 20.35 -5.04 7.51
N ALA A 52 21.25 -5.21 6.54
CA ALA A 52 20.92 -5.47 5.16
C ALA A 52 19.85 -6.56 5.11
N ALA A 53 18.60 -6.15 4.85
CA ALA A 53 17.59 -7.06 4.36
C ALA A 53 18.23 -7.65 3.11
N GLY A 54 18.56 -8.94 3.17
CA GLY A 54 19.12 -9.64 2.03
C GLY A 54 18.30 -9.27 0.81
N LEU A 55 18.93 -8.57 -0.13
CA LEU A 55 18.38 -8.28 -1.44
C LEU A 55 18.29 -9.61 -2.15
N ASP A 56 17.23 -10.36 -1.86
CA ASP A 56 16.94 -11.55 -2.60
C ASP A 56 15.45 -11.63 -2.92
N THR A 57 15.23 -11.62 -4.21
CA THR A 57 14.03 -12.01 -4.94
C THR A 57 12.92 -10.96 -4.98
N THR A 58 13.13 -9.94 -5.81
CA THR A 58 12.14 -9.61 -6.85
C THR A 58 11.50 -10.92 -7.30
N PRO A 59 10.16 -11.07 -7.35
CA PRO A 59 9.57 -12.31 -7.85
C PRO A 59 10.22 -12.64 -9.20
N SER A 60 11.01 -13.72 -9.22
CA SER A 60 11.92 -14.09 -10.31
C SER A 60 11.19 -14.80 -11.46
N VAL A 61 9.87 -14.74 -11.43
CA VAL A 61 8.98 -15.17 -12.50
C VAL A 61 8.39 -13.88 -13.04
N PRO A 62 8.43 -13.61 -14.36
CA PRO A 62 7.72 -12.46 -14.90
C PRO A 62 6.31 -12.56 -14.34
N TRP A 63 5.84 -11.50 -13.67
CA TRP A 63 4.42 -11.38 -13.42
C TRP A 63 3.77 -11.63 -14.77
N GLN A 64 3.01 -12.72 -14.89
CA GLN A 64 2.17 -12.96 -16.06
C GLN A 64 1.54 -11.62 -16.44
N GLY A 65 1.56 -11.29 -17.73
CA GLY A 65 1.06 -10.00 -18.19
C GLY A 65 -0.36 -9.77 -17.66
N VAL A 66 -0.77 -8.51 -17.49
CA VAL A 66 -2.13 -8.19 -17.02
C VAL A 66 -3.19 -8.91 -17.85
N ARG A 67 -2.96 -9.06 -19.17
CA ARG A 67 -3.79 -9.85 -20.06
C ARG A 67 -3.92 -11.31 -19.64
N GLU A 68 -2.80 -12.01 -19.50
CA GLU A 68 -2.80 -13.42 -19.12
C GLU A 68 -3.50 -13.63 -17.78
N ARG A 69 -3.24 -12.76 -16.79
CA ARG A 69 -3.85 -12.90 -15.46
C ARG A 69 -5.35 -12.64 -15.49
N ALA A 70 -5.79 -11.57 -16.14
CA ALA A 70 -7.19 -11.17 -16.16
C ALA A 70 -8.10 -12.20 -16.85
N LEU A 71 -7.58 -12.89 -17.88
CA LEU A 71 -8.37 -13.82 -18.69
C LEU A 71 -8.27 -15.28 -18.21
N SER A 72 -7.12 -15.70 -17.67
CA SER A 72 -6.90 -17.12 -17.33
C SER A 72 -7.17 -17.51 -15.88
N LYS A 73 -7.17 -16.55 -14.95
CA LYS A 73 -7.37 -16.83 -13.52
C LYS A 73 -8.82 -16.67 -13.11
N SER A 74 -9.22 -17.38 -12.06
CA SER A 74 -10.51 -17.13 -11.44
C SER A 74 -10.54 -15.73 -10.80
N LEU A 75 -11.70 -15.08 -10.83
CA LEU A 75 -11.89 -13.76 -10.23
C LEU A 75 -11.63 -13.79 -8.72
N LEU A 76 -11.94 -14.91 -8.04
CA LEU A 76 -11.58 -15.16 -6.64
C LEU A 76 -10.06 -15.16 -6.41
N THR A 77 -9.31 -15.82 -7.30
CA THR A 77 -7.84 -15.84 -7.24
C THR A 77 -7.28 -14.43 -7.44
N LEU A 78 -7.75 -13.70 -8.45
CA LEU A 78 -7.32 -12.32 -8.72
C LEU A 78 -7.60 -11.39 -7.54
N ARG A 79 -8.79 -11.48 -6.92
CA ARG A 79 -9.11 -10.71 -5.72
C ARG A 79 -8.14 -11.03 -4.58
N SER A 80 -7.85 -12.30 -4.35
CA SER A 80 -6.95 -12.73 -3.28
C SER A 80 -5.53 -12.18 -3.50
N GLU A 81 -5.00 -12.30 -4.72
CA GLU A 81 -3.68 -11.76 -5.09
C GLU A 81 -3.62 -10.23 -4.95
N ALA A 82 -4.70 -9.52 -5.31
CA ALA A 82 -4.81 -8.08 -5.15
C ALA A 82 -4.85 -7.67 -3.66
N VAL A 83 -5.60 -8.38 -2.82
CA VAL A 83 -5.63 -8.16 -1.36
C VAL A 83 -4.24 -8.35 -0.75
N TYR A 84 -3.51 -9.41 -1.13
CA TYR A 84 -2.17 -9.65 -0.61
C TYR A 84 -1.17 -8.59 -1.06
N SER A 85 -1.14 -8.25 -2.36
CA SER A 85 -0.23 -7.25 -2.91
C SER A 85 -0.49 -5.86 -2.33
N LEU A 86 -1.76 -5.45 -2.28
CA LEU A 86 -2.15 -4.17 -1.72
C LEU A 86 -1.97 -4.12 -0.20
N GLY A 87 -2.24 -5.22 0.50
CA GLY A 87 -2.02 -5.36 1.94
C GLY A 87 -0.55 -5.19 2.32
N ALA A 88 0.36 -5.76 1.53
CA ALA A 88 1.79 -5.57 1.72
C ALA A 88 2.20 -4.10 1.54
N LEU A 89 1.70 -3.43 0.49
CA LEU A 89 1.97 -2.02 0.24
C LEU A 89 1.41 -1.12 1.36
N HIS A 90 0.19 -1.39 1.82
CA HIS A 90 -0.44 -0.69 2.93
C HIS A 90 0.37 -0.85 4.23
N ALA A 91 0.81 -2.07 4.55
CA ALA A 91 1.64 -2.33 5.72
C ALA A 91 2.98 -1.58 5.66
N ALA A 92 3.60 -1.50 4.47
CA ALA A 92 4.82 -0.72 4.27
C ALA A 92 4.59 0.78 4.55
N HIS A 93 3.47 1.35 4.09
CA HIS A 93 3.15 2.75 4.34
C HIS A 93 2.84 3.03 5.82
N LEU A 94 2.13 2.12 6.51
CA LEU A 94 1.92 2.21 7.95
C LEU A 94 3.25 2.20 8.73
N ALA A 95 4.15 1.30 8.37
CA ALA A 95 5.47 1.20 9.00
C ALA A 95 6.30 2.47 8.76
N ALA A 96 6.32 2.97 7.52
CA ALA A 96 7.02 4.21 7.18
C ALA A 96 6.44 5.41 7.97
N ALA A 97 5.12 5.57 7.99
CA ALA A 97 4.46 6.63 8.74
C ALA A 97 4.83 6.60 10.23
N ALA A 98 4.86 5.41 10.85
CA ALA A 98 5.27 5.24 12.25
C ALA A 98 6.73 5.65 12.48
N VAL A 99 7.65 5.31 11.57
CA VAL A 99 9.06 5.73 11.66
C VAL A 99 9.18 7.26 11.58
N PHE A 100 8.44 7.90 10.67
CA PHE A 100 8.46 9.37 10.56
C PHE A 100 7.86 10.05 11.79
N ASP A 101 6.80 9.49 12.38
CA ASP A 101 6.25 9.99 13.64
C ASP A 101 7.24 9.86 14.80
N ASP A 102 7.92 8.72 14.93
CA ASP A 102 8.94 8.50 15.96
C ASP A 102 10.12 9.48 15.80
N ARG A 103 10.59 9.69 14.56
CA ARG A 103 11.63 10.68 14.25
C ARG A 103 11.17 12.09 14.62
N ARG A 104 9.94 12.47 14.25
CA ARG A 104 9.37 13.78 14.58
C ARG A 104 9.26 13.99 16.11
N LEU A 105 8.84 12.96 16.84
CA LEU A 105 8.79 12.96 18.31
C LEU A 105 10.18 13.12 18.94
N ALA A 106 11.17 12.39 18.45
CA ALA A 106 12.55 12.48 18.92
C ALA A 106 13.12 13.89 18.73
N VAL A 107 12.91 14.49 17.56
CA VAL A 107 13.35 15.85 17.24
C VAL A 107 12.62 16.90 18.11
N ALA A 108 11.32 16.74 18.32
CA ALA A 108 10.56 17.62 19.21
C ALA A 108 11.03 17.53 20.68
N LEU A 109 11.42 16.33 21.13
CA LEU A 109 12.00 16.14 22.46
C LEU A 109 13.38 16.80 22.59
N ALA A 110 14.23 16.66 21.57
CA ALA A 110 15.56 17.29 21.49
C ALA A 110 15.47 18.82 21.62
N GLN A 111 14.54 19.44 20.86
CA GLN A 111 14.25 20.88 21.00
C GLN A 111 13.83 21.26 22.42
N ARG A 112 12.95 20.48 23.05
CA ARG A 112 12.50 20.76 24.43
C ARG A 112 13.61 20.58 25.46
N SER A 113 14.60 19.73 25.21
CA SER A 113 15.79 19.58 26.06
C SER A 113 16.88 20.64 25.79
N GLY A 114 16.65 21.57 24.85
CA GLY A 114 17.57 22.66 24.55
C GLY A 114 18.63 22.33 23.50
N GLU A 115 18.48 21.23 22.76
CA GLU A 115 19.33 20.95 21.60
C GLU A 115 18.92 21.86 20.43
N ALA A 116 19.93 22.35 19.70
CA ALA A 116 19.70 23.14 18.49
C ALA A 116 19.23 22.21 17.37
N VAL A 117 18.00 22.42 16.93
CA VAL A 117 17.36 21.68 15.83
C VAL A 117 16.87 22.69 14.81
N ASP A 118 17.14 22.42 13.55
CA ASP A 118 16.64 23.22 12.43
C ASP A 118 15.13 23.01 12.24
N ASP A 119 14.38 24.12 12.17
CA ASP A 119 12.93 24.11 11.94
C ASP A 119 12.58 23.48 10.58
N GLU A 120 13.48 23.53 9.59
CA GLU A 120 13.30 22.88 8.29
C GLU A 120 13.20 21.35 8.44
N VAL A 121 13.96 20.76 9.37
CA VAL A 121 13.95 19.31 9.63
C VAL A 121 12.59 18.88 10.20
N LEU A 122 12.04 19.64 11.15
CA LEU A 122 10.72 19.35 11.70
C LEU A 122 9.61 19.47 10.64
N SER A 123 9.68 20.51 9.81
CA SER A 123 8.72 20.72 8.73
C SER A 123 8.73 19.55 7.75
N LYS A 124 9.92 19.13 7.30
CA LYS A 124 10.09 17.99 6.38
C LYS A 124 9.60 16.68 6.98
N LEU A 125 9.89 16.41 8.25
CA LEU A 125 9.41 15.21 8.93
C LEU A 125 7.88 15.19 9.09
N ALA A 126 7.27 16.35 9.38
CA ALA A 126 5.83 16.48 9.47
C ALA A 126 5.16 16.28 8.10
N GLU A 127 5.72 16.85 7.04
CA GLU A 127 5.24 16.67 5.66
C GLU A 127 5.35 15.20 5.23
N ALA A 128 6.51 14.58 5.43
CA ALA A 128 6.71 13.16 5.13
C ALA A 128 5.71 12.29 5.89
N ALA A 129 5.58 12.44 7.21
CA ALA A 129 4.61 11.69 8.00
C ALA A 129 3.18 11.87 7.46
N SER A 130 2.79 13.10 7.11
CA SER A 130 1.47 13.39 6.55
C SER A 130 1.21 12.67 5.24
N ILE A 131 2.19 12.64 4.33
CA ILE A 131 2.06 11.95 3.03
C ILE A 131 1.90 10.44 3.26
N TRP A 132 2.78 9.82 4.06
CA TRP A 132 2.71 8.39 4.34
C TRP A 132 1.39 7.99 5.03
N HIS A 133 0.87 8.81 5.95
CA HIS A 133 -0.44 8.58 6.57
C HIS A 133 -1.59 8.70 5.57
N ARG A 134 -1.58 9.73 4.72
CA ARG A 134 -2.61 9.92 3.69
C ARG A 134 -2.64 8.76 2.70
N ASP A 135 -1.47 8.34 2.25
CA ASP A 135 -1.33 7.28 1.28
C ASP A 135 -1.74 5.94 1.91
N SER A 136 -1.33 5.68 3.16
CA SER A 136 -1.79 4.55 3.96
C SER A 136 -3.32 4.49 4.08
N ALA A 137 -3.97 5.62 4.39
CA ALA A 137 -5.43 5.68 4.49
C ALA A 137 -6.10 5.35 3.14
N SER A 138 -5.55 5.85 2.04
CA SER A 138 -6.05 5.56 0.68
C SER A 138 -5.90 4.07 0.33
N LEU A 139 -4.76 3.47 0.66
CA LEU A 139 -4.51 2.05 0.49
C LEU A 139 -5.46 1.19 1.35
N GLY A 140 -5.75 1.61 2.58
CA GLY A 140 -6.72 0.95 3.46
C GLY A 140 -8.16 0.97 2.91
N ILE A 141 -8.58 2.08 2.28
CA ILE A 141 -9.87 2.18 1.58
C ILE A 141 -9.90 1.21 0.40
N ALA A 142 -8.86 1.21 -0.43
CA ALA A 142 -8.78 0.30 -1.57
C ALA A 142 -8.78 -1.17 -1.13
N LEU A 143 -8.07 -1.52 -0.05
CA LEU A 143 -8.05 -2.86 0.51
C LEU A 143 -9.44 -3.31 0.97
N THR A 144 -10.20 -2.40 1.60
CA THR A 144 -11.57 -2.65 2.02
C THR A 144 -12.49 -2.87 0.81
N ALA A 145 -12.37 -2.02 -0.22
CA ALA A 145 -13.16 -2.15 -1.44
C ALA A 145 -12.91 -3.49 -2.16
N ILE A 146 -11.65 -3.90 -2.30
CA ILE A 146 -11.29 -5.18 -2.92
C ILE A 146 -11.73 -6.35 -2.02
N GLY A 147 -11.50 -6.27 -0.71
CA GLY A 147 -11.84 -7.34 0.23
C GLY A 147 -13.34 -7.62 0.32
N THR A 148 -14.17 -6.60 0.09
CA THR A 148 -15.64 -6.73 0.11
C THR A 148 -16.24 -7.07 -1.27
N ALA A 149 -15.44 -7.06 -2.33
CA ALA A 149 -15.90 -7.43 -3.67
C ALA A 149 -16.35 -8.89 -3.71
N GLN A 150 -17.62 -9.09 -4.07
CA GLN A 150 -18.18 -10.42 -4.32
C GLN A 150 -17.78 -10.85 -5.72
N VAL A 151 -16.96 -11.91 -5.80
CA VAL A 151 -16.45 -12.45 -7.06
C VAL A 151 -16.65 -13.96 -7.08
N PRO A 152 -17.05 -14.54 -8.21
CA PRO A 152 -17.16 -15.99 -8.35
C PRO A 152 -15.78 -16.62 -8.43
N ASP A 153 -15.70 -17.92 -8.10
CA ASP A 153 -14.51 -18.73 -8.38
C ASP A 153 -14.58 -19.31 -9.80
N LEU A 154 -14.64 -18.40 -10.78
CA LEU A 154 -14.69 -18.68 -12.21
C LEU A 154 -13.79 -17.68 -12.94
N THR A 155 -13.29 -18.04 -14.12
CA THR A 155 -12.67 -17.07 -15.02
C THR A 155 -13.68 -16.02 -15.48
N LEU A 156 -13.20 -14.90 -16.03
CA LEU A 156 -14.10 -13.85 -16.55
C LEU A 156 -15.02 -14.40 -17.65
N ALA A 157 -14.47 -15.19 -18.57
CA ALA A 157 -15.21 -15.80 -19.67
C ALA A 157 -16.30 -16.75 -19.17
N GLU A 158 -15.98 -17.64 -18.22
CA GLU A 158 -16.95 -18.57 -17.63
C GLU A 158 -18.04 -17.86 -16.82
N ALA A 159 -17.67 -16.82 -16.06
CA ALA A 159 -18.61 -16.07 -15.24
C ALA A 159 -19.65 -15.32 -16.08
N LEU A 160 -19.25 -14.84 -17.26
CA LEU A 160 -20.10 -14.09 -18.18
C LEU A 160 -20.77 -14.97 -19.25
N GLN A 161 -20.32 -16.23 -19.41
CA GLN A 161 -20.76 -17.13 -20.48
C GLN A 161 -20.57 -16.50 -21.87
N VAL A 162 -19.41 -15.90 -22.09
CA VAL A 162 -19.11 -15.18 -23.33
C VAL A 162 -19.09 -16.11 -24.55
N ASP A 163 -19.56 -15.60 -25.68
CA ASP A 163 -19.35 -16.24 -26.98
C ASP A 163 -17.99 -15.87 -27.62
N GLU A 164 -17.71 -16.41 -28.81
CA GLU A 164 -16.43 -16.20 -29.51
C GLU A 164 -16.21 -14.74 -29.92
N GLU A 165 -17.27 -13.99 -30.26
CA GLU A 165 -17.16 -12.58 -30.62
C GLU A 165 -16.90 -11.72 -29.37
N GLU A 166 -17.59 -12.02 -28.26
CA GLU A 166 -17.40 -11.37 -26.97
C GLU A 166 -16.02 -11.69 -26.36
N GLU A 167 -15.53 -12.92 -26.51
CA GLU A 167 -14.19 -13.32 -26.08
C GLU A 167 -13.12 -12.51 -26.81
N ALA A 168 -13.19 -12.39 -28.14
CA ALA A 168 -12.27 -11.57 -28.93
C ALA A 168 -12.31 -10.09 -28.51
N ALA A 169 -13.50 -9.56 -28.18
CA ALA A 169 -13.65 -8.19 -27.68
C ALA A 169 -13.01 -8.01 -26.30
N LEU A 170 -13.20 -8.97 -25.38
CA LEU A 170 -12.56 -8.95 -24.05
C LEU A 170 -11.04 -9.00 -24.17
N GLU A 171 -10.51 -9.85 -25.04
CA GLU A 171 -9.07 -9.91 -25.28
C GLU A 171 -8.51 -8.56 -25.75
N ALA A 172 -9.16 -7.93 -26.72
CA ALA A 172 -8.76 -6.63 -27.23
C ALA A 172 -8.82 -5.52 -26.16
N MET A 173 -9.86 -5.52 -25.32
CA MET A 173 -10.00 -4.56 -24.22
C MET A 173 -8.87 -4.71 -23.20
N VAL A 174 -8.57 -5.94 -22.78
CA VAL A 174 -7.53 -6.19 -21.78
C VAL A 174 -6.13 -5.93 -22.36
N GLU A 175 -5.91 -6.20 -23.64
CA GLU A 175 -4.68 -5.84 -24.33
C GLU A 175 -4.47 -4.32 -24.39
N GLY A 176 -5.51 -3.57 -24.75
CA GLY A 176 -5.47 -2.10 -24.73
C GLY A 176 -5.13 -1.56 -23.32
N TYR A 177 -5.72 -2.14 -22.28
CA TYR A 177 -5.40 -1.78 -20.91
C TYR A 177 -3.94 -2.12 -20.53
N GLN A 178 -3.43 -3.28 -20.94
CA GLN A 178 -2.04 -3.67 -20.67
C GLN A 178 -1.05 -2.69 -21.31
N ILE A 179 -1.29 -2.27 -22.56
CA ILE A 179 -0.45 -1.28 -23.26
C ILE A 179 -0.47 0.05 -22.50
N GLU A 180 -1.65 0.52 -22.10
CA GLU A 180 -1.80 1.77 -21.36
C GLU A 180 -1.12 1.71 -19.98
N LEU A 181 -1.23 0.59 -19.27
CA LEU A 181 -0.52 0.38 -18.00
C LEU A 181 1.00 0.40 -18.19
N GLN A 182 1.51 -0.25 -19.24
CA GLN A 182 2.94 -0.22 -19.57
C GLN A 182 3.41 1.21 -19.85
N ARG A 183 2.60 2.01 -20.57
CA ARG A 183 2.89 3.43 -20.80
C ARG A 183 3.00 4.20 -19.49
N GLN A 184 2.05 4.02 -18.57
CA GLN A 184 2.07 4.67 -17.26
C GLN A 184 3.30 4.29 -16.44
N ILE A 185 3.66 3.01 -16.40
CA ILE A 185 4.87 2.53 -15.69
C ILE A 185 6.14 3.16 -16.27
N LEU A 186 6.22 3.30 -17.59
CA LEU A 186 7.37 3.96 -18.24
C LEU A 186 7.42 5.46 -17.92
N GLU A 187 6.27 6.15 -17.95
CA GLU A 187 6.19 7.58 -17.60
C GLU A 187 6.56 7.85 -16.14
N GLU A 188 6.19 6.96 -15.22
CA GLU A 188 6.61 7.03 -13.82
C GLU A 188 8.11 6.77 -13.64
N ALA A 189 8.70 5.90 -14.46
CA ALA A 189 10.14 5.62 -14.42
C ALA A 189 11.00 6.75 -15.01
N GLU A 190 10.46 7.54 -15.95
CA GLU A 190 11.13 8.68 -16.58
C GLU A 190 10.95 10.00 -15.81
N SER A 191 9.94 10.08 -14.94
CA SER A 191 9.69 11.24 -14.07
C SER A 191 10.63 11.27 -12.88
#